data_AF-A0A4Z1K3T2-F1
#
_entry.id   AF-A0A4Z1K3T2-F1
#
_cell.length_a   1.000
_cell.length_b   1.000
_cell.length_c   1.000
_cell.angle_alpha   90.00
_cell.angle_beta   90.00
_cell.angle_gamma   90.00
#
_symmetry.space_group_name_H-M   'P 1'
#
loop_
_entity.id
_entity.type
_entity.pdbx_description
1 polymer ?
#
loop_
_entity_poly.entity_id
_entity_poly.type
_entity_poly.pdbx_seq_one_letter_code
_entity_poly.pdbx_strand_id
1 'polypeptide(L)'
;MSSITPTKLRSLYRSFLRELPSRPLTQESRSPLQSRIRRTIASETGTPIEQAEQFLQYVKAQRMYATLLERYNPGMNMDEEERVRLTARRVGMDLPEEFSYGQDGNGGKVQ
;
A
#
# COMPACT_ATOMS: atom_id res chain seq x y z
N MET A 1 -17.05 31.13 12.06
CA MET A 1 -15.68 30.59 12.04
C MET A 1 -15.62 29.42 13.01
N SER A 2 -15.18 28.24 12.57
CA SER A 2 -15.07 27.06 13.45
C SER A 2 -14.04 27.34 14.54
N SER A 3 -14.48 27.55 15.78
CA SER A 3 -13.56 27.75 16.89
C SER A 3 -12.77 26.48 17.19
N ILE A 4 -11.49 26.65 17.55
CA ILE A 4 -10.62 25.56 17.94
C ILE A 4 -11.08 25.05 19.30
N THR A 5 -11.68 23.86 19.34
CA THR A 5 -12.02 23.19 20.59
C THR A 5 -11.12 21.98 20.80
N PRO A 6 -10.75 21.64 22.05
CA PRO A 6 -9.94 20.46 22.33
C PRO A 6 -10.62 19.16 21.86
N THR A 7 -11.96 19.14 21.82
CA THR A 7 -12.74 18.02 21.27
C THR A 7 -12.54 17.88 19.76
N LYS A 8 -12.51 19.00 19.02
CA LYS A 8 -12.27 19.00 17.57
C LYS A 8 -10.83 18.57 17.22
N LEU A 9 -9.84 18.99 18.00
CA LEU A 9 -8.46 18.53 17.81
C LEU A 9 -8.32 17.01 18.05
N ARG A 10 -9.01 16.48 19.07
CA ARG A 10 -9.02 15.04 19.36
C ARG A 10 -9.72 14.23 18.27
N SER A 11 -10.85 14.71 17.74
CA SER A 11 -11.57 14.02 16.67
C SER A 11 -10.73 13.99 15.39
N LEU A 12 -10.08 15.11 15.05
CA LEU A 12 -9.19 15.23 13.90
C LEU A 12 -7.94 14.35 14.03
N TYR A 13 -7.32 14.30 15.21
CA TYR A 13 -6.23 13.36 15.48
C TYR A 13 -6.67 11.90 15.29
N ARG A 14 -7.84 11.53 15.83
CA ARG A 14 -8.38 10.16 15.70
C ARG A 14 -8.73 9.80 14.27
N SER A 15 -9.23 10.74 13.46
CA SER A 15 -9.48 10.49 12.05
C SER A 15 -8.18 10.21 11.31
N PHE A 16 -7.11 10.98 11.57
CA PHE A 16 -5.79 10.68 11.00
C PHE A 16 -5.30 9.28 11.36
N LEU A 17 -5.45 8.87 12.62
CA LEU A 17 -5.02 7.52 13.04
C LEU A 17 -5.80 6.39 12.36
N ARG A 18 -7.04 6.63 11.94
CA ARG A 18 -7.87 5.64 11.24
C ARG A 18 -7.51 5.50 9.77
N GLU A 19 -6.97 6.55 9.16
CA GLU A 19 -6.47 6.49 7.78
C GLU A 19 -5.11 5.76 7.69
N LEU A 20 -4.35 5.74 8.79
CA LEU A 20 -3.09 5.00 8.84
C LEU A 20 -3.33 3.49 8.92
N PRO A 21 -2.42 2.67 8.37
CA PRO A 21 -2.50 1.21 8.50
C PRO A 21 -2.56 0.78 9.97
N SER A 22 -3.49 -0.11 10.30
CA SER A 22 -3.58 -0.69 11.64
C SER A 22 -2.32 -1.51 11.91
N ARG A 23 -1.65 -1.24 13.05
CA ARG A 23 -0.47 -1.98 13.50
C ARG A 23 -0.79 -2.71 14.81
N PRO A 24 -0.15 -3.87 15.06
CA PRO A 24 -0.28 -4.58 16.34
C PRO A 24 0.11 -3.68 17.52
N LEU A 25 -0.57 -3.84 18.66
CA LEU A 25 -0.55 -2.90 19.80
C LEU A 25 0.76 -2.82 20.60
N THR A 26 1.84 -3.49 20.16
CA THR A 26 3.16 -3.42 20.78
C THR A 26 3.70 -1.99 20.80
N GLN A 27 4.29 -1.54 21.91
CA GLN A 27 4.83 -0.19 22.01
C GLN A 27 5.93 0.08 20.98
N GLU A 28 6.70 -0.94 20.59
CA GLU A 28 7.72 -0.81 19.54
C GLU A 28 7.16 -0.60 18.13
N SER A 29 5.86 -0.86 17.89
CA SER A 29 5.27 -0.79 16.54
C SER A 29 4.77 0.61 16.16
N ARG A 30 4.70 1.54 17.13
CA ARG A 30 4.16 2.89 16.90
C ARG A 30 5.03 3.62 15.87
N SER A 31 4.40 4.10 14.79
CA SER A 31 5.14 4.74 13.72
C SER A 31 5.73 6.09 14.18
N PRO A 32 6.94 6.46 13.73
CA PRO A 32 7.47 7.80 13.96
C PRO A 32 6.58 8.89 13.32
N LEU A 33 5.78 8.53 12.31
CA LEU A 33 4.78 9.40 11.72
C LEU A 33 3.66 9.74 12.72
N GLN A 34 3.18 8.77 13.50
CA GLN A 34 2.16 9.00 14.51
C GLN A 34 2.62 9.99 15.58
N SER A 35 3.88 9.88 16.03
CA SER A 35 4.45 10.82 17.00
C SER A 35 4.67 12.21 16.39
N ARG A 36 5.03 12.29 15.10
CA ARG A 36 5.12 13.56 14.36
C ARG A 36 3.75 14.25 14.24
N ILE A 37 2.70 13.53 13.81
CA ILE A 37 1.33 14.07 13.72
C ILE A 37 0.83 14.55 15.08
N ARG A 38 1.12 13.78 16.14
CA ARG A 38 0.76 14.19 17.51
C ARG A 38 1.48 15.47 17.92
N ARG A 39 2.79 15.58 17.65
CA ARG A 39 3.58 16.79 17.95
C ARG A 39 3.10 17.99 17.15
N THR A 40 2.78 17.83 15.86
CA THR A 40 2.32 18.95 15.02
C THR A 40 0.95 19.47 15.47
N ILE A 41 0.02 18.59 15.85
CA ILE A 41 -1.31 18.99 16.35
C ILE A 41 -1.23 19.60 17.76
N ALA A 42 -0.28 19.16 18.58
CA ALA A 42 -0.07 19.69 19.93
C ALA A 42 0.82 20.96 19.98
N SER A 43 1.44 21.34 18.86
CA SER A 43 2.31 22.52 18.78
C SER A 43 1.51 23.81 18.90
N GLU A 44 1.97 24.74 19.73
CA GLU A 44 1.34 26.05 19.95
C GLU A 44 1.46 26.99 18.74
N THR A 45 2.50 26.78 17.90
CA THR A 45 2.69 27.47 16.60
C THR A 45 1.75 26.95 15.50
N GLY A 46 0.61 26.37 15.90
CA GLY A 46 -0.15 25.33 15.21
C GLY A 46 -0.42 25.55 13.71
N THR A 47 -0.37 24.46 12.97
CA THR A 47 -0.93 24.40 11.62
C THR A 47 -2.41 24.80 11.66
N PRO A 48 -2.89 25.69 10.76
CA PRO A 48 -4.30 26.02 10.66
C PRO A 48 -5.16 24.76 10.60
N ILE A 49 -6.24 24.70 11.38
CA ILE A 49 -7.12 23.51 11.42
C ILE A 49 -7.69 23.22 10.03
N GLU A 50 -8.01 24.24 9.27
CA GLU A 50 -8.52 24.11 7.90
C GLU A 50 -7.51 23.37 7.01
N GLN A 51 -6.22 23.65 7.17
CA GLN A 51 -5.17 22.94 6.44
C GLN A 51 -5.07 21.46 6.87
N ALA A 52 -5.24 21.19 8.17
CA ALA A 52 -5.27 19.82 8.66
C ALA A 52 -6.51 19.04 8.16
N GLU A 53 -7.67 19.69 8.07
CA GLU A 53 -8.89 19.11 7.49
C GLU A 53 -8.72 18.83 5.99
N GLN A 54 -8.13 19.76 5.24
CA GLN A 54 -7.78 19.56 3.83
C GLN A 54 -6.82 18.38 3.64
N PHE A 55 -5.79 18.29 4.48
CA PHE A 55 -4.84 17.18 4.41
C PHE A 55 -5.49 15.84 4.75
N LEU A 56 -6.39 15.80 5.74
CA LEU A 56 -7.18 14.61 6.03
C LEU A 56 -8.02 14.16 4.83
N GLN A 57 -8.66 15.11 4.14
CA GLN A 57 -9.43 14.83 2.94
C GLN A 57 -8.55 14.27 1.81
N TYR A 58 -7.36 14.84 1.63
CA TYR A 58 -6.38 14.36 0.65
C TYR A 58 -5.95 12.91 0.94
N VAL A 59 -5.62 12.58 2.20
CA VAL A 59 -5.20 11.22 2.58
C VAL A 59 -6.32 10.19 2.32
N LYS A 60 -7.57 10.55 2.63
CA LYS A 60 -8.74 9.71 2.31
C LYS A 60 -8.88 9.47 0.81
N ALA A 61 -8.74 10.54 0.02
CA ALA A 61 -8.81 10.46 -1.44
C ALA A 61 -7.67 9.59 -2.00
N GLN A 62 -6.46 9.70 -1.45
CA GLN A 62 -5.31 8.89 -1.87
C GLN A 62 -5.54 7.39 -1.64
N ARG A 63 -6.14 7.03 -0.50
CA ARG A 63 -6.50 5.63 -0.21
C ARG A 63 -7.56 5.12 -1.18
N MET A 64 -8.60 5.91 -1.43
CA MET A 64 -9.62 5.55 -2.42
C MET A 64 -9.02 5.39 -3.83
N TYR A 65 -8.12 6.30 -4.21
CA TYR A 65 -7.41 6.26 -5.48
C TYR A 65 -6.63 4.95 -5.63
N ALA A 66 -5.84 4.56 -4.62
CA ALA A 66 -5.10 3.30 -4.64
C ALA A 66 -6.05 2.08 -4.83
N THR A 67 -7.16 2.04 -4.07
CA THR A 67 -8.16 0.97 -4.21
C THR A 67 -8.79 0.93 -5.61
N LEU A 68 -9.09 2.09 -6.20
CA LEU A 68 -9.65 2.17 -7.55
C LEU A 68 -8.63 1.73 -8.60
N LEU A 69 -7.37 2.12 -8.43
CA LEU A 69 -6.28 1.74 -9.33
C LEU A 69 -6.11 0.22 -9.37
N GLU A 70 -6.08 -0.43 -8.21
CA GLU A 70 -5.99 -1.90 -8.10
C GLU A 70 -7.20 -2.60 -8.75
N ARG A 71 -8.40 -2.03 -8.61
CA ARG A 71 -9.64 -2.64 -9.16
C ARG A 71 -9.72 -2.52 -10.67
N TYR A 72 -9.42 -1.35 -11.20
CA TYR A 72 -9.64 -1.06 -12.62
C TYR A 72 -8.38 -1.31 -13.47
N ASN A 73 -7.22 -1.46 -12.85
CA ASN A 73 -5.97 -1.81 -13.52
C ASN A 73 -5.25 -2.99 -12.83
N PRO A 74 -5.87 -4.19 -12.80
CA PRO A 74 -5.27 -5.36 -12.15
C PRO A 74 -3.99 -5.85 -12.83
N GLY A 75 -3.77 -5.48 -14.10
CA GLY A 75 -2.56 -5.83 -14.87
C GLY A 75 -1.42 -4.83 -14.76
N MET A 76 -1.54 -3.78 -13.93
CA MET A 76 -0.53 -2.73 -13.83
C MET A 76 0.85 -3.24 -13.37
N ASN A 77 0.87 -4.26 -12.52
CA ASN A 77 2.08 -4.84 -11.98
C ASN A 77 2.50 -6.13 -12.71
N MET A 78 1.85 -6.48 -13.83
CA MET A 78 2.19 -7.67 -14.61
C MET A 78 3.17 -7.30 -15.71
N ASP A 79 4.28 -8.02 -15.78
CA ASP A 79 5.24 -7.87 -16.87
C ASP A 79 4.60 -8.27 -18.21
N GLU A 80 5.06 -7.65 -19.30
CA GLU A 80 4.52 -7.88 -20.64
C GLU A 80 4.58 -9.37 -21.03
N GLU A 81 5.66 -10.06 -20.67
CA GLU A 81 5.85 -11.50 -20.93
C GLU A 81 4.78 -12.36 -20.27
N GLU A 82 4.45 -12.08 -19.00
CA GLU A 82 3.42 -12.82 -18.25
C GLU A 82 2.02 -12.56 -18.83
N ARG A 83 1.77 -11.33 -19.29
CA ARG A 83 0.52 -10.95 -19.95
C ARG A 83 0.34 -11.68 -21.29
N VAL A 84 1.40 -11.77 -22.09
CA VAL A 84 1.40 -12.52 -23.37
C VAL A 84 1.13 -13.99 -23.09
N ARG A 85 1.79 -14.60 -22.10
CA ARG A 85 1.58 -16.01 -21.71
C ARG A 85 0.13 -16.29 -21.28
N LEU A 86 -0.45 -15.46 -20.42
CA LEU A 86 -1.84 -15.65 -19.96
C LEU A 86 -2.86 -15.42 -21.08
N THR A 87 -2.56 -14.52 -22.03
CA THR A 87 -3.38 -14.32 -23.22
C THR A 87 -3.29 -15.54 -24.14
N ALA A 88 -2.09 -16.06 -24.36
CA ALA A 88 -1.82 -17.27 -25.13
C ALA A 88 -2.59 -18.49 -24.56
N ARG A 89 -2.56 -18.68 -23.23
CA ARG A 89 -3.41 -19.66 -22.51
C ARG A 89 -4.89 -19.51 -22.81
N ARG A 90 -5.39 -18.26 -22.71
CA ARG A 90 -6.82 -17.97 -22.89
C ARG A 90 -7.33 -18.28 -24.29
N VAL A 91 -6.48 -18.11 -25.32
CA VAL A 91 -6.83 -18.38 -26.72
C VAL A 91 -6.42 -19.78 -27.19
N GLY A 92 -5.80 -20.60 -26.33
CA GLY A 92 -5.34 -21.94 -26.67
C GLY A 92 -4.05 -21.98 -27.51
N MET A 93 -3.26 -20.90 -27.50
CA MET A 93 -1.94 -20.77 -28.15
C MET A 93 -0.79 -20.89 -27.14
N ASP A 94 -0.95 -21.66 -26.06
CA ASP A 94 0.12 -21.77 -25.06
C ASP A 94 1.32 -22.52 -25.66
N LEU A 95 2.48 -21.86 -25.73
CA LEU A 95 3.71 -22.47 -26.24
C LEU A 95 4.19 -23.52 -25.22
N PRO A 96 4.33 -24.80 -25.59
CA PRO A 96 4.82 -25.84 -24.70
C PRO A 96 6.20 -25.47 -24.13
N GLU A 97 6.51 -25.93 -22.91
CA GLU A 97 7.87 -25.81 -22.37
C GLU A 97 8.84 -26.45 -23.36
N GLU A 98 9.85 -25.69 -23.80
CA GLU A 98 10.89 -26.25 -24.66
C GLU A 98 11.55 -27.39 -23.91
N PHE A 99 11.44 -28.60 -24.45
CA PHE A 99 12.03 -29.79 -23.89
C PHE A 99 13.56 -29.64 -23.91
N SER A 100 14.16 -29.22 -22.79
CA SER A 100 15.62 -29.15 -22.66
C SER A 100 16.17 -30.58 -22.67
N TYR A 101 16.80 -31.00 -23.76
CA TYR A 101 17.52 -32.27 -23.80
C TYR A 101 18.69 -32.22 -22.80
N GLY A 102 18.49 -32.88 -21.66
CA GLY A 102 19.51 -33.50 -20.81
C GLY A 102 20.84 -32.76 -20.63
N GLN A 103 20.90 -31.87 -19.65
CA GLN A 103 22.09 -31.69 -18.83
C GLN A 103 21.70 -32.12 -17.43
N ASP A 104 21.90 -33.39 -17.08
CA ASP A 104 22.22 -33.89 -15.74
C ASP A 104 22.18 -35.44 -15.71
N GLY A 105 23.37 -36.03 -15.76
CA GLY A 105 23.60 -37.48 -15.63
C GLY A 105 24.93 -37.75 -14.94
N ASN A 106 25.23 -37.04 -13.85
CA ASN A 106 26.31 -37.39 -12.94
C ASN A 106 25.76 -38.33 -11.85
N GLY A 107 26.14 -39.62 -11.90
CA GLY A 107 25.84 -40.54 -10.80
C GLY A 107 25.83 -42.01 -11.20
N GLY A 108 27.01 -42.65 -11.20
CA GLY A 108 27.11 -44.10 -11.35
C GLY A 108 28.53 -44.61 -11.14
N LYS A 109 28.96 -44.79 -9.88
CA LYS A 109 30.06 -45.70 -9.53
C LYS A 109 29.59 -47.14 -9.75
N VAL A 110 30.52 -48.06 -10.07
CA VAL A 110 30.80 -49.34 -9.38
C VAL A 110 31.42 -50.36 -10.36
N GLN A 111 32.62 -50.80 -9.97
CA GLN A 111 33.43 -51.98 -10.37
C GLN A 111 34.15 -51.96 -11.72
#